data_AF-A0A926AGH2-F1
#
_entry.id   AF-A0A926AGH2-F1
#
_cell.length_a   1.000
_cell.length_b   1.000
_cell.length_c   1.000
_cell.angle_alpha   90.00
_cell.angle_beta   90.00
_cell.angle_gamma   90.00
#
_symmetry.space_group_name_H-M   'P 1'
#
loop_
_entity.id
_entity.type
_entity.pdbx_description
1 polymer ?
#
loop_
_entity_poly.entity_id
_entity_poly.type
_entity_poly.pdbx_seq_one_letter_code
_entity_poly.pdbx_strand_id
1 'polypeptide(L)'
;MSTSSTVDAPDARLQAAIDLVAKTPGYESAGRELFDLRLRGKLRFLPDLADRGQATLGGQILIGPEALWGGTVGLAETLVHEHWHLRRQSVFAKTSSFWMGVATRQPVLRRYEIPAYGAALSFLVAVAARFPELAGEARSEQESVRASFADGYNGPLPF
;
A
#
# COMPACT_ATOMS: atom_id res chain seq x y z
N MET A 1 -9.34 19.93 -31.10
CA MET A 1 -8.75 18.59 -31.25
C MET A 1 -7.72 18.40 -30.15
N SER A 2 -8.06 17.49 -29.24
CA SER A 2 -7.28 16.76 -28.23
C SER A 2 -6.01 17.38 -27.61
N THR A 3 -6.14 17.75 -26.34
CA THR A 3 -5.08 17.65 -25.31
C THR A 3 -5.65 16.88 -24.12
N SER A 4 -5.86 15.57 -24.30
CA SER A 4 -6.24 14.63 -23.22
C SER A 4 -5.30 13.44 -23.31
N SER A 5 -4.11 13.55 -22.73
CA SER A 5 -3.16 12.43 -22.68
C SER A 5 -2.43 12.30 -21.35
N THR A 6 -2.52 13.29 -20.45
CA THR A 6 -1.82 13.28 -19.16
C THR A 6 -2.70 12.84 -17.99
N VAL A 7 -4.02 13.03 -18.06
CA VAL A 7 -4.97 12.63 -17.00
C VAL A 7 -5.30 11.13 -17.06
N ASP A 8 -5.19 10.50 -18.24
CA ASP A 8 -5.63 9.12 -18.46
C ASP A 8 -4.62 8.07 -17.93
N ALA A 9 -3.33 8.41 -17.84
CA ALA A 9 -2.28 7.46 -17.45
C ALA A 9 -2.28 7.10 -15.95
N PRO A 10 -2.44 8.04 -15.00
CA PRO A 10 -2.57 7.72 -13.58
C PRO A 10 -3.83 6.92 -13.27
N ASP A 11 -4.96 7.26 -13.92
CA ASP A 11 -6.24 6.62 -13.68
C ASP A 11 -6.29 5.18 -14.22
N ALA A 12 -5.73 4.94 -15.41
CA ALA A 12 -5.60 3.60 -15.97
C ALA A 12 -4.68 2.72 -15.12
N ARG A 13 -3.57 3.26 -14.61
CA ARG A 13 -2.67 2.53 -13.70
C ARG A 13 -3.35 2.20 -12.38
N LEU A 14 -4.08 3.15 -11.80
CA LEU A 14 -4.85 2.93 -10.58
C LEU A 14 -5.88 1.82 -10.78
N GLN A 15 -6.62 1.84 -11.90
CA GLN A 15 -7.56 0.77 -12.22
C GLN A 15 -6.86 -0.59 -12.39
N ALA A 16 -5.72 -0.64 -13.09
CA ALA A 16 -4.96 -1.86 -13.27
C ALA A 16 -4.46 -2.44 -11.92
N ALA A 17 -4.03 -1.57 -10.99
CA ALA A 17 -3.64 -1.98 -9.66
C ALA A 17 -4.82 -2.55 -8.85
N ILE A 18 -5.99 -1.89 -8.88
CA ILE A 18 -7.21 -2.39 -8.23
C ILE A 18 -7.63 -3.74 -8.81
N ASP A 19 -7.58 -3.88 -10.14
CA ASP A 19 -7.91 -5.13 -10.82
C ASP A 19 -6.94 -6.26 -10.44
N LEU A 20 -5.66 -5.96 -10.30
CA LEU A 20 -4.66 -6.92 -9.82
C LEU A 20 -4.98 -7.37 -8.40
N VAL A 21 -5.31 -6.46 -7.49
CA VAL A 21 -5.75 -6.81 -6.13
C VAL A 21 -7.00 -7.70 -6.17
N ALA A 22 -8.01 -7.32 -6.95
CA ALA A 22 -9.27 -8.07 -7.05
C ALA A 22 -9.11 -9.48 -7.65
N LYS A 23 -8.13 -9.70 -8.52
CA LYS A 23 -7.83 -10.99 -9.16
C LYS A 23 -6.85 -11.85 -8.35
N THR A 24 -6.25 -11.31 -7.30
CA THR A 24 -5.30 -12.04 -6.46
C THR A 24 -6.04 -12.87 -5.40
N PRO A 25 -5.78 -14.19 -5.31
CA PRO A 25 -6.46 -15.06 -4.35
C PRO A 25 -6.34 -14.56 -2.90
N GLY A 26 -7.47 -14.47 -2.20
CA GLY A 26 -7.53 -14.00 -0.81
C GLY A 26 -7.61 -12.48 -0.64
N TYR A 27 -7.58 -11.71 -1.74
CA TYR A 27 -7.64 -10.25 -1.74
C TYR A 27 -8.86 -9.69 -2.50
N GLU A 28 -9.82 -10.54 -2.88
CA GLU A 28 -11.00 -10.17 -3.66
C GLU A 28 -11.86 -9.12 -2.94
N SER A 29 -12.00 -9.25 -1.63
CA SER A 29 -12.73 -8.28 -0.79
C SER A 29 -12.02 -6.93 -0.73
N ALA A 30 -10.69 -6.93 -0.58
CA ALA A 30 -9.89 -5.71 -0.60
C ALA A 30 -9.98 -5.01 -1.96
N GLY A 31 -9.90 -5.76 -3.06
CA GLY A 31 -10.06 -5.23 -4.42
C GLY A 31 -11.44 -4.59 -4.64
N ARG A 32 -12.51 -5.22 -4.16
CA ARG A 32 -13.86 -4.63 -4.22
C ARG A 32 -13.97 -3.35 -3.39
N GLU A 33 -13.46 -3.36 -2.16
CA GLU A 33 -13.52 -2.18 -1.30
C GLU A 33 -12.67 -1.02 -1.87
N LEU A 34 -11.51 -1.30 -2.45
CA LEU A 34 -10.68 -0.33 -3.15
C LEU A 34 -11.40 0.26 -4.37
N PHE A 35 -12.09 -0.58 -5.15
CA PHE A 35 -12.93 -0.12 -6.25
C PHE A 35 -14.04 0.82 -5.76
N ASP A 36 -14.73 0.47 -4.67
CA ASP A 36 -15.75 1.33 -4.09
C ASP A 36 -15.18 2.64 -3.53
N LEU A 37 -13.95 2.63 -3.00
CA LEU A 37 -13.25 3.85 -2.59
C LEU A 37 -12.93 4.74 -3.81
N ARG A 38 -12.50 4.14 -4.93
CA ARG A 38 -12.26 4.85 -6.19
C ARG A 38 -13.54 5.53 -6.68
N LEU A 39 -14.65 4.80 -6.78
CA LEU A 39 -15.95 5.34 -7.22
C LEU A 39 -16.44 6.50 -6.34
N ARG A 40 -16.12 6.47 -5.04
CA ARG A 40 -16.46 7.51 -4.08
C ARG A 40 -15.47 8.68 -4.05
N GLY A 41 -14.47 8.70 -4.93
CA GLY A 41 -13.44 9.75 -4.99
C GLY A 41 -12.55 9.79 -3.74
N LYS A 42 -12.37 8.63 -3.09
CA LYS A 42 -11.59 8.44 -1.85
C LYS A 42 -10.19 7.86 -2.11
N LEU A 43 -9.83 7.55 -3.34
CA LEU A 43 -8.44 7.33 -3.76
C LEU A 43 -7.98 8.59 -4.49
N ARG A 44 -6.91 9.24 -4.00
CA ARG A 44 -6.47 10.54 -4.54
C ARG A 44 -4.97 10.56 -4.74
N PHE A 45 -4.55 10.96 -5.93
CA PHE A 45 -3.15 11.27 -6.18
C PHE A 45 -2.79 12.61 -5.54
N LEU A 46 -1.69 12.66 -4.80
CA LEU A 46 -1.19 13.86 -4.15
C LEU A 46 0.29 14.04 -4.53
N PRO A 47 0.61 14.97 -5.46
CA PRO A 47 1.95 15.10 -6.04
C PRO A 47 3.06 15.46 -5.04
N ASP A 48 2.69 16.12 -3.95
CA ASP A 48 3.56 16.60 -2.87
C ASP A 48 3.57 15.66 -1.66
N LEU A 49 2.95 14.48 -1.76
CA LEU A 49 3.04 13.47 -0.71
C LEU A 49 4.46 12.89 -0.69
N ALA A 50 5.13 13.03 0.46
CA ALA A 50 6.47 12.51 0.68
C ALA A 50 6.49 10.97 0.72
N ASP A 51 5.42 10.37 1.25
CA ASP A 51 5.26 8.93 1.37
C ASP A 51 4.63 8.32 0.11
N ARG A 52 4.84 7.01 -0.10
CA ARG A 52 4.23 6.27 -1.22
C ARG A 52 2.70 6.26 -1.14
N GLY A 53 2.16 6.13 0.05
CA GLY A 53 0.73 6.10 0.31
C GLY A 53 0.42 6.61 1.71
N GLN A 54 -0.84 7.03 1.91
CA GLN A 54 -1.32 7.39 3.24
C GLN A 54 -2.83 7.21 3.38
N ALA A 55 -3.23 6.38 4.33
CA ALA A 55 -4.60 6.30 4.85
C ALA A 55 -4.92 7.50 5.76
N THR A 56 -6.00 8.21 5.46
CA THR A 56 -6.47 9.36 6.24
C THR A 56 -7.63 9.00 7.17
N LEU A 57 -7.84 9.83 8.20
CA LEU A 57 -8.98 9.70 9.12
C LEU A 57 -10.35 9.78 8.41
N GLY A 58 -10.42 10.48 7.27
CA GLY A 58 -11.63 10.58 6.45
C GLY A 58 -11.97 9.31 5.65
N GLY A 59 -11.19 8.25 5.83
CA GLY A 59 -11.34 7.00 5.09
C GLY A 59 -10.86 7.10 3.65
N GLN A 60 -9.87 7.97 3.39
CA GLN A 60 -9.28 8.16 2.06
C GLN A 60 -7.89 7.52 2.02
N ILE A 61 -7.46 7.11 0.82
CA ILE A 61 -6.08 6.74 0.54
C ILE A 61 -5.50 7.82 -0.38
N LEU A 62 -4.46 8.48 0.10
CA LEU A 62 -3.63 9.38 -0.69
C LEU A 62 -2.50 8.56 -1.31
N ILE A 63 -2.16 8.84 -2.56
CA ILE A 63 -1.15 8.12 -3.34
C ILE A 63 -0.10 9.13 -3.75
N GLY A 64 1.16 8.88 -3.38
CA GLY A 64 2.29 9.71 -3.72
C GLY A 64 2.89 9.40 -5.09
N PRO A 65 3.79 10.26 -5.59
CA PRO A 65 4.45 10.07 -6.89
C PRO A 65 5.25 8.76 -6.96
N GLU A 66 5.90 8.37 -5.87
CA GLU A 66 6.74 7.17 -5.84
C GLU A 66 5.93 5.88 -6.05
N ALA A 67 4.70 5.80 -5.52
CA ALA A 67 3.82 4.66 -5.76
C ALA A 67 3.44 4.50 -7.24
N LEU A 68 3.43 5.59 -8.01
CA LEU A 68 3.19 5.54 -9.46
C LEU A 68 4.45 5.16 -10.26
N TRP A 69 5.65 5.26 -9.68
CA TRP A 69 6.91 4.89 -10.31
C TRP A 69 7.19 3.38 -10.19
N GLY A 70 6.74 2.73 -9.11
CA GLY A 70 6.94 1.31 -8.82
C GLY A 70 6.15 0.30 -9.69
N GLY A 71 5.60 0.73 -10.83
CA GLY A 71 4.80 -0.15 -11.69
C GLY A 71 3.42 -0.49 -11.11
N THR A 72 2.70 -1.40 -11.78
CA THR A 72 1.34 -1.79 -11.34
C THR A 72 1.38 -2.62 -10.06
N VAL A 73 2.41 -3.47 -9.89
CA VAL A 73 2.56 -4.31 -8.70
C VAL A 73 2.89 -3.46 -7.47
N GLY A 74 3.82 -2.51 -7.59
CA GLY A 74 4.15 -1.59 -6.50
C GLY A 74 2.97 -0.70 -6.09
N LEU A 75 2.17 -0.21 -7.05
CA LEU A 75 0.96 0.54 -6.72
C LEU A 75 -0.09 -0.34 -6.03
N ALA A 76 -0.30 -1.57 -6.49
CA ALA A 76 -1.24 -2.51 -5.87
C ALA A 76 -0.82 -2.88 -4.45
N GLU A 77 0.47 -3.10 -4.22
CA GLU A 77 1.07 -3.28 -2.90
C GLU A 77 0.75 -2.12 -1.97
N THR A 78 1.01 -0.89 -2.43
CA THR A 78 0.77 0.32 -1.63
C THR A 78 -0.71 0.47 -1.31
N LEU A 79 -1.61 0.16 -2.26
CA LEU A 79 -3.05 0.17 -2.01
C LEU A 79 -3.47 -0.87 -0.95
N VAL A 80 -2.90 -2.08 -0.97
CA VAL A 80 -3.18 -3.12 0.02
C VAL A 80 -2.70 -2.69 1.41
N HIS A 81 -1.51 -2.10 1.48
CA HIS A 81 -0.95 -1.55 2.71
C HIS A 81 -1.88 -0.50 3.34
N GLU A 82 -2.26 0.53 2.56
CA GLU A 82 -3.11 1.61 3.05
C GLU A 82 -4.56 1.17 3.32
N HIS A 83 -5.07 0.24 2.52
CA HIS A 83 -6.38 -0.38 2.77
C HIS A 83 -6.41 -1.11 4.11
N TRP A 84 -5.31 -1.78 4.46
CA TRP A 84 -5.19 -2.47 5.74
C TRP A 84 -5.28 -1.48 6.91
N HIS A 85 -4.60 -0.33 6.82
CA HIS A 85 -4.73 0.76 7.79
C HIS A 85 -6.17 1.24 7.92
N LEU A 86 -6.84 1.51 6.80
CA LEU A 86 -8.23 1.99 6.79
C LEU A 86 -9.23 1.03 7.46
N ARG A 87 -9.04 -0.28 7.31
CA ARG A 87 -10.04 -1.26 7.76
C ARG A 87 -9.76 -1.82 9.13
N ARG A 88 -8.50 -1.97 9.49
CA ARG A 88 -8.09 -2.76 10.67
C ARG A 88 -7.41 -1.94 11.75
N GLN A 89 -7.19 -0.65 11.52
CA GLN A 89 -6.51 0.17 12.51
C GLN A 89 -7.31 1.35 13.02
N SER A 90 -7.33 1.41 14.36
CA SER A 90 -7.80 2.56 15.10
C SER A 90 -6.68 3.59 15.21
N VAL A 91 -7.06 4.87 15.19
CA VAL A 91 -6.16 6.00 15.53
C VAL A 91 -5.50 5.79 16.90
N PHE A 92 -6.23 5.19 17.85
CA PHE A 92 -5.69 4.89 19.18
C PHE A 92 -4.57 3.85 19.15
N ALA A 93 -4.55 2.93 18.18
CA ALA A 93 -3.46 1.98 17.98
C ALA A 93 -2.18 2.70 17.51
N LYS A 94 -2.34 3.75 16.68
CA LYS A 94 -1.21 4.60 16.25
C LYS A 94 -0.63 5.35 17.44
N THR A 95 -1.49 5.97 18.26
CA THR A 95 -1.09 6.69 19.47
C THR A 95 -0.43 5.77 20.50
N SER A 96 -0.99 4.59 20.76
CA SER A 96 -0.41 3.65 21.71
C SER A 96 0.93 3.10 21.23
N SER A 97 1.07 2.80 19.93
CA SER A 97 2.35 2.37 19.36
C SER A 97 3.40 3.48 19.39
N PHE A 98 3.00 4.74 19.22
CA PHE A 98 3.91 5.88 19.35
C PHE A 98 4.49 5.95 20.76
N TRP A 99 3.63 6.01 21.78
CA TRP A 99 4.07 6.12 23.18
C TRP A 99 4.85 4.89 23.64
N MET A 100 4.48 3.69 23.17
CA MET A 100 5.26 2.49 23.42
C MET A 100 6.67 2.61 22.84
N GLY A 101 6.82 3.06 21.58
CA GLY A 101 8.12 3.27 20.96
C GLY A 101 8.99 4.25 21.75
N VAL A 102 8.40 5.38 22.17
CA VAL A 102 9.08 6.35 23.05
C VAL A 102 9.52 5.70 24.36
N ALA A 103 8.61 4.99 25.05
CA ALA A 103 8.89 4.37 26.35
C ALA A 103 9.97 3.26 26.26
N THR A 104 9.97 2.48 25.18
CA THR A 104 10.92 1.37 25.00
C THR A 104 12.16 1.75 24.21
N ARG A 105 12.31 3.02 23.81
CA ARG A 105 13.36 3.51 22.91
C ARG A 105 13.48 2.68 21.63
N GLN A 106 12.34 2.29 21.08
CA GLN A 106 12.22 1.62 19.79
C GLN A 106 11.64 2.61 18.78
N PRO A 107 11.85 2.39 17.46
CA PRO A 107 11.21 3.22 16.45
C PRO A 107 9.71 3.34 16.69
N VAL A 108 9.24 4.59 16.73
CA VAL A 108 7.82 4.88 16.91
C VAL A 108 7.02 4.25 15.79
N LEU A 109 5.78 3.86 16.07
CA LEU A 109 4.87 3.22 15.10
C LEU A 109 5.30 1.84 14.57
N ARG A 110 6.50 1.32 14.89
CA ARG A 110 6.93 0.00 14.42
C ARG A 110 5.89 -1.10 14.62
N ARG A 111 5.29 -1.17 15.83
CA ARG A 111 4.25 -2.18 16.12
C ARG A 111 2.95 -1.96 15.35
N TYR A 112 2.63 -0.70 15.09
CA TYR A 112 1.48 -0.31 14.27
C TYR A 112 1.68 -0.72 12.81
N GLU A 113 2.90 -0.69 12.31
CA GLU A 113 3.23 -0.84 10.88
C GLU A 113 3.46 -2.30 10.47
N ILE A 114 4.03 -3.13 11.35
CA ILE A 114 4.26 -4.58 11.13
C ILE A 114 3.10 -5.29 10.41
N PRO A 115 1.85 -5.19 10.89
CA PRO A 115 0.76 -5.92 10.26
C PRO A 115 0.33 -5.38 8.88
N ALA A 116 0.52 -4.08 8.59
CA ALA A 116 0.26 -3.50 7.27
C ALA A 116 1.29 -4.01 6.25
N TYR A 117 2.58 -3.94 6.63
CA TYR A 117 3.68 -4.54 5.87
C TYR A 117 3.49 -6.06 5.68
N GLY A 118 2.98 -6.76 6.69
CA GLY A 118 2.67 -8.18 6.57
C GLY A 118 1.57 -8.49 5.56
N ALA A 119 0.53 -7.66 5.49
CA ALA A 119 -0.52 -7.77 4.49
C ALA A 119 0.01 -7.51 3.07
N ALA A 120 0.87 -6.50 2.90
CA ALA A 120 1.53 -6.18 1.64
C ALA A 120 2.45 -7.33 1.17
N LEU A 121 3.27 -7.89 2.05
CA LEU A 121 4.13 -9.02 1.70
C LEU A 121 3.34 -10.28 1.33
N SER A 122 2.30 -10.58 2.10
CA SER A 122 1.42 -11.73 1.81
C SER A 122 0.73 -11.56 0.45
N PHE A 123 0.38 -10.33 0.09
CA PHE A 123 -0.21 -10.00 -1.21
C PHE A 123 0.78 -10.26 -2.35
N LEU A 124 2.01 -9.77 -2.22
CA LEU A 124 3.05 -9.97 -3.23
C LEU A 124 3.40 -11.45 -3.42
N VAL A 125 3.40 -12.25 -2.35
CA VAL A 125 3.54 -13.71 -2.44
C VAL A 125 2.40 -14.33 -3.25
N ALA A 126 1.16 -13.91 -2.98
CA ALA A 126 -0.01 -14.39 -3.72
C ALA A 126 0.03 -13.98 -5.20
N VAL A 127 0.48 -12.76 -5.51
CA VAL A 127 0.69 -12.28 -6.89
C VAL A 127 1.73 -13.16 -7.60
N ALA A 128 2.90 -13.37 -7.00
CA ALA A 128 3.96 -14.16 -7.59
C ALA A 128 3.56 -15.63 -7.82
N ALA A 129 2.69 -16.18 -6.98
CA ALA A 129 2.15 -17.53 -7.15
C ALA A 129 1.08 -17.61 -8.24
N ARG A 130 0.23 -16.58 -8.37
CA ARG A 130 -0.92 -16.58 -9.27
C ARG A 130 -0.60 -16.15 -10.70
N PHE A 131 0.34 -15.21 -10.86
CA PHE A 131 0.68 -14.52 -12.10
C PHE A 131 2.17 -14.70 -12.39
N PRO A 132 2.57 -15.81 -13.04
CA PRO A 132 3.98 -16.12 -13.31
C PRO A 132 4.72 -15.00 -14.06
N GLU A 133 4.02 -14.28 -14.93
CA GLU A 133 4.53 -13.13 -15.67
C GLU A 133 4.89 -11.93 -14.80
N LEU A 134 4.29 -11.82 -13.61
CA LEU A 134 4.56 -10.75 -12.63
C LEU A 134 5.47 -11.23 -11.48
N ALA A 135 5.87 -12.51 -11.45
CA ALA A 135 6.58 -13.08 -10.32
C ALA A 135 7.95 -12.41 -10.06
N GLY A 136 8.64 -11.96 -11.12
CA GLY A 136 9.89 -11.21 -10.98
C GLY A 136 9.69 -9.86 -10.31
N GLU A 137 8.74 -9.07 -10.80
CA GLU A 137 8.38 -7.75 -10.24
C GLU A 137 7.89 -7.90 -8.80
N ALA A 138 7.02 -8.86 -8.51
CA ALA A 138 6.50 -9.11 -7.16
C ALA A 138 7.58 -9.55 -6.16
N ARG A 139 8.63 -10.25 -6.59
CA ARG A 139 9.78 -10.60 -5.72
C ARG A 139 10.69 -9.39 -5.48
N SER A 140 10.96 -8.61 -6.52
CA SER A 140 11.71 -7.35 -6.36
C SER A 140 11.00 -6.42 -5.38
N GLU A 141 9.67 -6.29 -5.48
CA GLU A 141 8.90 -5.45 -4.57
C GLU A 141 8.89 -6.02 -3.14
N GLN A 142 8.91 -7.34 -2.97
CA GLN A 142 9.06 -7.96 -1.64
C GLN A 142 10.39 -7.59 -0.97
N GLU A 143 11.46 -7.47 -1.75
CA GLU A 143 12.77 -7.04 -1.27
C GLU A 143 12.74 -5.55 -0.91
N SER A 144 12.17 -4.70 -1.78
CA SER A 144 11.97 -3.27 -1.52
C SER A 144 11.19 -3.03 -0.24
N VAL A 145 10.03 -3.68 -0.07
CA VAL A 145 9.16 -3.53 1.12
C VAL A 145 9.90 -3.94 2.40
N ARG A 146 10.71 -5.00 2.36
CA ARG A 146 11.55 -5.42 3.50
C ARG A 146 12.63 -4.39 3.82
N ALA A 147 13.30 -3.87 2.79
CA ALA A 147 14.33 -2.85 2.95
C ALA A 147 13.72 -1.56 3.55
N SER A 148 12.61 -1.08 2.99
CA SER A 148 11.92 0.11 3.50
C SER A 148 11.48 -0.04 4.96
N PHE A 149 10.96 -1.22 5.35
CA PHE A 149 10.62 -1.46 6.75
C PHE A 149 11.88 -1.46 7.64
N ALA A 150 12.95 -2.12 7.20
CA ALA A 150 14.19 -2.20 7.96
C ALA A 150 14.81 -0.82 8.20
N ASP A 151 14.81 0.02 7.17
CA ASP A 151 15.32 1.39 7.23
C ASP A 151 14.43 2.28 8.10
N GLY A 152 13.11 2.19 7.95
CA GLY A 152 12.16 3.01 8.72
C GLY A 152 12.02 2.60 10.18
N TYR A 153 12.17 1.31 10.49
CA TYR A 153 11.86 0.75 11.81
C TYR A 153 13.01 -0.05 12.45
N ASN A 154 14.26 0.24 12.03
CA ASN A 154 15.52 -0.23 12.59
C ASN A 154 15.52 -1.74 12.91
N GLY A 155 15.28 -2.55 11.88
CA GLY A 155 15.34 -4.01 11.97
C GLY A 155 14.33 -4.72 11.08
N PRO A 156 14.50 -6.03 10.87
CA PRO A 156 13.71 -6.77 9.90
C PRO A 156 12.23 -6.87 10.30
N LEU A 157 11.38 -7.13 9.30
CA LEU A 157 10.04 -7.65 9.52
C LEU A 157 10.14 -9.02 10.21
N PRO A 158 9.28 -9.32 11.19
CA PRO A 158 9.41 -10.51 12.02
C PRO A 158 8.98 -11.83 11.33
N PHE A 159 8.82 -11.87 10.00
CA PHE A 159 8.40 -13.03 9.22
C PHE A 159 8.84 -12.94 7.75
#